data_AF-A0A0R1J5I9-F1
#
_entry.id   AF-A0A0R1J5I9-F1
#
_cell.length_a   1.000
_cell.length_b   1.000
_cell.length_c   1.000
_cell.angle_alpha   90.00
_cell.angle_beta   90.00
_cell.angle_gamma   90.00
#
_symmetry.space_group_name_H-M   'P 1'
#
loop_
_entity.id
_entity.type
_entity.pdbx_description
1 polymer ?
#
loop_
_entity_poly.entity_id
_entity_poly.type
_entity_poly.pdbx_seq_one_letter_code
_entity_poly.pdbx_strand_id
1 'polypeptide(L)'
;MYFSPVFLQNTLYVVAVLLIAFMVGVFIYKKKNNLKIIDKPFVLACIVLLNTLYSLLTGIVNLPYELNAVVTGGLTLVTFGYIIVIIWDFHKENIKEKK
;
A
#
# COMPACT_ATOMS: atom_id res chain seq x y z
N MET A 1 24.68 -1.67 10.23
CA MET A 1 25.04 -0.71 9.17
C MET A 1 23.75 -0.08 8.66
N TYR A 2 23.62 1.24 8.73
CA TYR A 2 22.52 1.91 8.03
C TYR A 2 22.83 1.93 6.54
N PHE A 3 21.86 1.57 5.72
CA PHE A 3 21.97 1.74 4.27
C PHE A 3 22.18 3.23 3.95
N SER A 4 22.92 3.52 2.87
CA SER A 4 23.08 4.91 2.46
C SER A 4 21.73 5.51 2.07
N PRO A 5 21.49 6.81 2.33
CA PRO A 5 20.25 7.49 1.94
C PRO A 5 19.93 7.32 0.44
N VAL A 6 20.97 7.37 -0.39
CA VAL A 6 20.87 7.16 -1.85
C VAL A 6 20.39 5.76 -2.18
N PHE A 7 20.93 4.73 -1.51
CA PHE A 7 20.48 3.35 -1.72
C PHE A 7 19.02 3.17 -1.33
N LEU A 8 18.61 3.76 -0.20
CA LEU A 8 17.24 3.68 0.30
C LEU A 8 16.25 4.29 -0.70
N GLN A 9 16.59 5.47 -1.22
CA GLN A 9 15.75 6.18 -2.17
C GLN A 9 15.68 5.49 -3.53
N ASN A 10 16.80 4.95 -4.01
CA ASN A 10 16.83 4.18 -5.26
C ASN A 10 15.98 2.90 -5.16
N THR A 11 16.06 2.21 -4.02
CA THR A 11 15.21 1.05 -3.73
C THR A 11 13.73 1.43 -3.71
N LEU A 12 13.39 2.57 -3.10
CA LEU A 12 12.01 3.06 -3.06
C LEU A 12 11.46 3.36 -4.47
N TYR A 13 12.28 3.93 -5.37
CA TYR A 13 11.86 4.14 -6.76
C TYR A 13 11.54 2.81 -7.47
N VAL A 14 12.38 1.79 -7.29
CA VAL A 14 12.13 0.46 -7.87
C VAL A 14 10.84 -0.14 -7.32
N VAL A 15 10.64 -0.08 -6.01
CA VAL A 15 9.42 -0.58 -5.35
C VAL A 15 8.18 0.16 -5.87
N ALA A 16 8.25 1.49 -6.02
CA ALA A 16 7.14 2.28 -6.55
C ALA A 16 6.76 1.86 -7.98
N VAL A 17 7.76 1.68 -8.86
CA VAL A 17 7.53 1.24 -10.25
C VAL A 17 6.88 -0.14 -10.29
N LEU A 18 7.39 -1.09 -9.50
CA LEU A 18 6.82 -2.43 -9.40
C LEU A 18 5.38 -2.40 -8.89
N LEU A 19 5.10 -1.61 -7.86
CA LEU A 19 3.77 -1.47 -7.28
C LEU A 19 2.77 -0.89 -8.29
N ILE A 20 3.16 0.15 -9.02
CA ILE A 20 2.34 0.75 -10.08
C ILE A 20 2.06 -0.29 -11.18
N ALA A 21 3.09 -0.98 -11.67
CA ALA A 21 2.94 -2.00 -12.70
C ALA A 21 2.00 -3.13 -12.24
N PHE A 22 2.12 -3.58 -10.99
CA PHE A 22 1.26 -4.58 -10.40
C PHE A 22 -0.19 -4.09 -10.29
N MET A 23 -0.42 -2.88 -9.80
CA MET A 23 -1.76 -2.29 -9.70
C MET A 23 -2.43 -2.13 -11.06
N VAL A 24 -1.69 -1.71 -12.09
CA VAL A 24 -2.18 -1.63 -13.47
C VAL A 24 -2.56 -3.03 -13.99
N GLY A 25 -1.72 -4.04 -13.77
CA GLY A 25 -2.01 -5.42 -14.13
C GLY A 25 -3.29 -5.95 -13.47
N VAL A 26 -3.43 -5.74 -12.16
CA VAL A 26 -4.63 -6.11 -11.39
C VAL A 26 -5.86 -5.36 -11.90
N PHE A 27 -5.74 -4.07 -12.19
CA PHE A 27 -6.84 -3.26 -12.72
C PHE A 27 -7.33 -3.80 -14.08
N ILE A 28 -6.41 -4.08 -15.00
CA ILE A 28 -6.73 -4.66 -16.31
C ILE A 28 -7.39 -6.03 -16.14
N TYR A 29 -6.83 -6.89 -15.28
CA TYR A 29 -7.38 -8.21 -14.99
C TYR A 29 -8.82 -8.12 -14.46
N LYS A 30 -9.06 -7.26 -13.48
CA LYS A 30 -10.41 -7.09 -12.91
C LYS A 30 -11.39 -6.53 -13.92
N LYS A 31 -10.99 -5.53 -14.71
CA LYS A 31 -11.80 -4.96 -15.77
C LYS A 31 -12.18 -6.00 -16.82
N LYS A 32 -11.23 -6.87 -17.23
CA LYS A 32 -11.46 -7.94 -18.19
C LYS A 32 -12.45 -8.99 -17.68
N ASN A 33 -12.38 -9.32 -16.39
CA ASN A 33 -13.22 -10.36 -15.77
C ASN A 33 -14.52 -9.80 -15.14
N ASN A 34 -14.87 -8.52 -15.37
CA ASN A 34 -16.01 -7.84 -14.74
C ASN A 34 -16.04 -7.96 -13.19
N LEU A 35 -14.86 -8.02 -12.57
CA LEU A 35 -14.72 -8.05 -11.12
C LEU A 35 -14.80 -6.64 -10.55
N LYS A 36 -15.21 -6.54 -9.28
CA LYS A 36 -15.24 -5.27 -8.57
C LYS A 36 -13.83 -4.67 -8.49
N ILE A 37 -13.66 -3.49 -9.12
CA ILE A 37 -12.37 -2.79 -9.19
C ILE A 37 -11.94 -2.33 -7.80
N ILE A 38 -12.85 -1.64 -7.10
CA ILE A 38 -12.62 -1.11 -5.75
C ILE A 38 -13.03 -2.18 -4.74
N ASP A 39 -12.06 -2.99 -4.35
CA ASP A 39 -12.17 -3.92 -3.24
C ASP A 39 -11.13 -3.59 -2.15
N LYS A 40 -11.24 -4.26 -1.01
CA LYS A 40 -10.35 -4.06 0.15
C LYS A 40 -8.87 -4.17 -0.22
N PRO A 41 -8.40 -5.21 -0.95
CA PRO A 41 -7.00 -5.31 -1.33
C PRO A 41 -6.56 -4.22 -2.32
N PHE A 42 -7.42 -3.77 -3.25
CA PHE A 42 -7.09 -2.64 -4.13
C PHE A 42 -6.94 -1.34 -3.35
N VAL A 43 -7.83 -1.08 -2.38
CA VAL A 43 -7.71 0.10 -1.51
C VAL A 43 -6.45 0.04 -0.66
N LEU A 44 -6.11 -1.13 -0.10
CA LEU A 44 -4.86 -1.33 0.63
C LEU A 44 -3.64 -1.03 -0.26
N ALA A 45 -3.61 -1.52 -1.49
CA ALA A 45 -2.55 -1.24 -2.44
C ALA A 45 -2.45 0.26 -2.77
N CYS A 46 -3.57 0.98 -2.92
CA CYS A 46 -3.59 2.43 -3.08
C CYS A 46 -2.96 3.17 -1.89
N ILE A 47 -3.28 2.76 -0.66
CA ILE A 47 -2.72 3.36 0.57
C ILE A 47 -1.21 3.17 0.62
N VAL A 48 -0.73 1.97 0.31
CA VAL A 48 0.72 1.66 0.23
C VAL A 48 1.40 2.49 -0.86
N LEU A 49 0.75 2.67 -2.01
CA LEU A 49 1.27 3.51 -3.08
C LEU A 49 1.38 4.97 -2.64
N LEU A 50 0.34 5.52 -2.00
CA LEU A 50 0.37 6.87 -1.45
C LEU A 50 1.49 7.05 -0.43
N ASN A 51 1.70 6.08 0.46
CA ASN A 51 2.79 6.13 1.44
C ASN A 51 4.17 6.09 0.76
N THR A 52 4.30 5.29 -0.30
CA THR A 52 5.53 5.17 -1.07
C THR A 52 5.84 6.47 -1.81
N LEU A 53 4.84 7.06 -2.47
CA LEU A 53 4.96 8.35 -3.15
C LEU A 53 5.28 9.48 -2.16
N TYR A 54 4.64 9.48 -0.99
CA TYR A 54 4.93 10.43 0.07
C TYR A 54 6.39 10.33 0.54
N SER A 55 6.86 9.11 0.79
CA SER A 55 8.26 8.84 1.17
C SER A 55 9.24 9.30 0.09
N LEU A 56 8.92 9.09 -1.19
CA LEU A 56 9.71 9.64 -2.30
C LEU A 56 9.74 11.17 -2.31
N LEU A 57 8.61 11.82 -2.00
CA LEU A 57 8.52 13.27 -1.92
C LEU A 57 9.40 13.84 -0.80
N THR A 58 9.48 13.15 0.36
CA THR A 58 10.34 13.58 1.47
C THR A 58 11.83 13.57 1.13
N GLY A 59 12.25 12.74 0.16
CA GLY A 59 13.62 12.75 -0.34
C GLY A 59 13.93 13.88 -1.33
N ILE A 60 12.94 14.69 -1.71
CA ILE A 60 13.07 15.83 -2.63
C ILE A 60 12.78 17.15 -1.90
N VAL A 61 11.80 17.14 -1.00
CA VAL A 61 11.35 18.30 -0.22
C VAL A 61 11.47 17.99 1.26
N ASN A 62 12.18 18.85 2.00
CA ASN A 62 12.20 18.78 3.47
C ASN A 62 10.85 19.24 4.02
N LEU A 63 9.94 18.29 4.24
CA LEU A 63 8.67 18.54 4.90
C LEU A 63 8.87 18.68 6.43
N PRO A 64 8.06 19.52 7.10
CA PRO A 64 8.11 19.64 8.55
C PRO A 64 7.83 18.31 9.23
N TYR A 65 8.59 18.02 10.29
CA TYR A 65 8.55 16.73 11.00
C TYR A 65 7.14 16.34 11.44
N GLU A 66 6.37 17.29 11.98
CA GLU A 66 5.00 17.07 12.45
C GLU A 66 4.08 16.56 11.33
N LEU A 67 4.18 17.14 10.13
CA LEU A 67 3.39 16.72 8.98
C LEU A 67 3.80 15.33 8.49
N ASN A 68 5.11 15.05 8.46
CA ASN A 68 5.64 13.74 8.10
C ASN A 68 5.15 12.65 9.05
N ALA A 69 5.23 12.91 10.36
CA ALA A 69 4.77 11.99 11.39
C ALA A 69 3.27 11.72 11.30
N VAL A 70 2.44 12.75 11.08
CA VAL A 70 0.99 12.60 10.94
C VAL A 70 0.61 11.80 9.70
N VAL A 71 1.23 12.09 8.55
CA VAL A 71 0.90 11.41 7.28
C VAL A 71 1.36 9.96 7.30
N THR A 72 2.62 9.70 7.64
CA THR A 72 3.15 8.32 7.69
C THR A 72 2.48 7.49 8.77
N GLY A 73 2.27 8.05 9.97
CA GLY A 73 1.55 7.40 11.06
C GLY A 73 0.10 7.09 10.68
N GLY A 74 -0.60 8.06 10.10
CA GLY A 74 -1.98 7.89 9.64
C GLY A 74 -2.11 6.82 8.55
N LEU A 75 -1.28 6.88 7.51
CA LEU A 75 -1.28 5.87 6.43
C LEU A 75 -0.96 4.47 6.97
N THR A 76 -0.06 4.35 7.94
CA THR A 76 0.27 3.07 8.59
C THR A 76 -0.91 2.53 9.39
N LEU A 77 -1.61 3.37 10.17
CA LEU A 77 -2.79 2.98 10.92
C LEU A 77 -3.92 2.47 9.99
N VAL A 78 -4.17 3.19 8.89
CA VAL A 78 -5.18 2.78 7.91
C VAL A 78 -4.79 1.45 7.25
N THR A 79 -3.51 1.29 6.88
CA THR A 79 -2.97 0.02 6.33
C THR A 79 -3.22 -1.14 7.30
N PHE A 80 -2.89 -0.94 8.58
CA PHE A 80 -3.11 -1.96 9.62
C PHE A 80 -4.59 -2.32 9.79
N GLY A 81 -5.48 -1.33 9.82
CA GLY A 81 -6.92 -1.55 9.88
C GLY A 81 -7.43 -2.41 8.72
N TYR A 82 -6.99 -2.12 7.49
CA TYR A 82 -7.36 -2.92 6.32
C TYR A 82 -6.84 -4.36 6.39
N ILE A 83 -5.60 -4.56 6.88
CA ILE A 83 -5.04 -5.91 7.07
C ILE A 83 -5.90 -6.71 8.05
N ILE A 84 -6.27 -6.14 9.20
CA ILE A 84 -7.14 -6.82 10.18
C ILE A 84 -8.47 -7.20 9.54
N VAL A 85 -9.11 -6.29 8.79
CA VAL A 85 -10.39 -6.56 8.13
C VAL A 85 -10.25 -7.70 7.11
N ILE A 86 -9.17 -7.73 6.33
CA ILE A 86 -8.93 -8.80 5.35
C ILE A 86 -8.72 -10.16 6.05
N ILE A 87 -7.93 -10.19 7.12
CA ILE A 87 -7.71 -11.42 7.91
C ILE A 87 -9.02 -11.89 8.54
N TRP A 88 -9.82 -10.97 9.07
CA TRP A 88 -11.11 -11.27 9.68
C TRP A 88 -12.10 -11.86 8.67
N ASP A 89 -12.18 -11.28 7.47
CA ASP A 89 -13.01 -11.83 6.39
C ASP A 89 -12.57 -13.25 6.03
N PHE A 90 -11.27 -13.48 5.87
CA PHE A 90 -10.70 -14.80 5.57
C PHE A 90 -11.01 -15.81 6.68
N HIS A 91 -10.92 -15.42 7.94
CA HIS A 91 -11.27 -16.26 9.08
C HIS A 91 -12.77 -16.62 9.06
N LYS A 92 -13.63 -15.66 8.75
CA LYS A 92 -15.09 -15.85 8.67
C LYS A 92 -15.49 -16.80 7.52
N GLU A 93 -14.82 -16.73 6.38
CA GLU A 93 -15.03 -17.65 5.26
C GLU A 93 -14.62 -19.09 5.62
N ASN A 94 -13.45 -19.27 6.22
CA ASN A 94 -13.00 -20.60 6.67
C ASN A 94 -13.93 -21.26 7.71
N ILE A 95 -14.59 -20.46 8.57
CA ILE A 95 -15.58 -20.99 9.52
C ILE A 95 -16.85 -21.45 8.80
N LYS A 96 -17.27 -20.75 7.74
CA LYS A 96 -18.46 -21.11 6.97
C LYS A 96 -18.27 -22.36 6.13
N GLU A 97 -17.08 -22.58 5.56
CA GLU A 97 -16.79 -23.80 4.78
C GLU A 97 -16.73 -25.07 5.64
N LYS A 98 -16.52 -24.95 6.95
CA LYS A 98 -16.50 -26.08 7.90
C LYS A 98 -17.88 -26.44 8.48
N LYS A 99 -18.93 -25.70 8.15
CA LYS A 99 -20.32 -25.96 8.59
C LYS A 99 -21.14 -26.55 7.44
#